data_AF-A0A0E3ZCU2-F1
#
_entry.id   AF-A0A0E3ZCU2-F1
#
_cell.length_a   1.000
_cell.length_b   1.000
_cell.length_c   1.000
_cell.angle_alpha   90.00
_cell.angle_beta   90.00
_cell.angle_gamma   90.00
#
_symmetry.space_group_name_H-M   'P 1'
#
loop_
_entity.id
_entity.type
_entity.pdbx_description
1 polymer ?
#
loop_
_entity_poly.entity_id
_entity_poly.type
_entity_poly.pdbx_seq_one_letter_code
_entity_poly.pdbx_strand_id
1 'polypeptide(L)'
;MKKILLTLTFMLSFLTFAHEHHHEEAKLENAVNYHSVKGSLNTDLSIGTHEGELHAKIGEFGMVDVEKTENGYETANKLITIQKTKNGAHLKVAILLFDRSDYNSSKFEKEMNFHSYNGGFPHFHVDFLNKEYTKVRLQEKEGLTFNGKMTINEETKDRVFTEEKGRFTIILFSKYDDTKKMEKNLTRTAMFISEMDLTKLANHHHKH
;
A
#
# COMPACT_ATOMS: atom_id res chain seq x y z
N MET A 1 22.01 -8.40 51.50
CA MET A 1 22.48 -9.01 50.23
C MET A 1 21.40 -9.81 49.48
N LYS A 2 20.64 -10.70 50.14
CA LYS A 2 19.58 -11.51 49.47
C LYS A 2 18.46 -10.68 48.78
N LYS A 3 18.14 -9.49 49.29
CA LYS A 3 17.10 -8.62 48.74
C LYS A 3 17.52 -7.87 47.46
N ILE A 4 18.82 -7.64 47.27
CA ILE A 4 19.35 -6.92 46.09
C ILE A 4 19.40 -7.86 44.88
N LEU A 5 19.72 -9.15 45.11
CA LEU A 5 19.76 -10.16 44.06
C LEU A 5 18.37 -10.36 43.44
N LEU A 6 17.30 -10.35 44.24
CA LEU A 6 15.91 -10.55 43.79
C LEU A 6 15.42 -9.39 42.90
N THR A 7 15.80 -8.15 43.23
CA THR A 7 15.47 -6.97 42.41
C THR A 7 16.22 -6.98 41.08
N LEU A 8 17.45 -7.50 41.06
CA LEU A 8 18.26 -7.61 39.85
C LEU A 8 17.71 -8.68 38.88
N THR A 9 17.24 -9.83 39.38
CA THR A 9 16.59 -10.85 38.55
C THR A 9 15.26 -10.38 37.99
N PHE A 10 14.49 -9.60 38.75
CA PHE A 10 13.22 -9.03 38.28
C PHE A 10 13.43 -7.98 37.17
N MET A 11 14.50 -7.19 37.24
CA MET A 11 14.87 -6.27 36.14
C MET A 11 15.40 -6.99 34.91
N LEU A 12 16.14 -8.09 35.06
CA LEU A 12 16.61 -8.89 33.90
C LEU A 12 15.44 -9.54 33.14
N SER A 13 14.38 -9.97 33.82
CA SER A 13 13.18 -10.54 33.16
C SER A 13 12.35 -9.53 32.36
N PHE A 14 12.55 -8.23 32.55
CA PHE A 14 11.91 -7.19 31.73
C PHE A 14 12.75 -6.78 30.51
N LEU A 15 14.04 -7.12 30.48
CA LEU A 15 14.91 -6.86 29.32
C LEU A 15 14.79 -7.92 28.23
N THR A 16 14.19 -9.08 28.51
CA THR A 16 14.00 -10.16 27.53
C THR A 16 12.79 -9.97 26.60
N PHE A 17 12.01 -8.90 26.77
CA PHE A 17 10.93 -8.51 25.84
C PHE A 17 11.22 -7.21 25.08
N ALA A 18 12.43 -6.69 25.19
CA ALA A 18 12.93 -5.57 24.39
C ALA A 18 13.97 -6.04 23.36
N HIS A 19 13.88 -7.29 22.89
CA HIS A 19 14.40 -7.59 21.57
C HIS A 19 13.54 -6.80 20.61
N GLU A 20 14.16 -5.86 19.89
CA GLU A 20 13.66 -5.38 18.62
C GLU A 20 12.99 -6.56 17.92
N HIS A 21 11.68 -6.49 17.75
CA HIS A 21 11.04 -7.25 16.69
C HIS A 21 11.68 -6.71 15.41
N HIS A 22 12.84 -7.25 15.06
CA HIS A 22 13.19 -7.51 13.69
C HIS A 22 11.99 -8.27 13.17
N HIS A 23 11.02 -7.54 12.62
CA HIS A 23 9.95 -8.11 11.85
C HIS A 23 10.68 -8.93 10.80
N GLU A 24 10.71 -10.25 10.99
CA GLU A 24 11.25 -11.15 10.01
C GLU A 24 10.40 -10.89 8.77
N GLU A 25 10.99 -10.28 7.73
CA GLU A 25 10.24 -9.96 6.53
C GLU A 25 9.57 -11.24 6.06
N ALA A 26 8.24 -11.24 5.95
CA ALA A 26 7.49 -12.42 5.53
C ALA A 26 8.10 -12.97 4.23
N LYS A 27 8.64 -14.20 4.30
CA LYS A 27 9.22 -14.89 3.16
C LYS A 27 8.18 -15.79 2.54
N LEU A 28 7.95 -15.59 1.25
CA LEU A 28 7.11 -16.46 0.44
C LEU A 28 7.91 -17.68 0.01
N GLU A 29 7.41 -18.85 0.38
CA GLU A 29 7.88 -20.14 -0.10
C GLU A 29 7.29 -20.44 -1.48
N ASN A 30 8.05 -21.17 -2.31
CA ASN A 30 7.64 -21.60 -3.66
C ASN A 30 7.13 -20.44 -4.54
N ALA A 31 7.67 -19.24 -4.34
CA ALA A 31 7.17 -18.03 -4.96
C ALA A 31 7.34 -18.04 -6.49
N VAL A 32 6.28 -17.64 -7.18
CA VAL A 32 6.33 -17.25 -8.59
C VAL A 32 6.40 -15.74 -8.66
N ASN A 33 7.46 -15.24 -9.30
CA ASN A 33 7.75 -13.81 -9.37
C ASN A 33 7.40 -13.24 -10.74
N TYR A 34 6.88 -12.02 -10.76
CA TYR A 34 6.55 -11.24 -11.93
C TYR A 34 7.05 -9.81 -11.75
N HIS A 35 7.32 -9.15 -12.86
CA HIS A 35 7.73 -7.75 -12.88
C HIS A 35 6.91 -6.96 -13.92
N SER A 36 6.56 -5.72 -13.61
CA SER A 36 5.84 -4.83 -14.52
C SER A 36 6.64 -4.58 -15.80
N VAL A 37 6.04 -4.92 -16.95
CA VAL A 37 6.72 -4.84 -18.26
C VAL A 37 6.58 -3.47 -18.89
N LYS A 38 5.48 -2.78 -18.58
CA LYS A 38 5.06 -1.48 -19.12
C LYS A 38 4.07 -0.78 -18.18
N GLY A 39 4.48 -0.58 -16.92
CA GLY A 39 3.70 0.11 -15.90
C GLY A 39 4.35 1.42 -15.47
N SER A 40 3.52 2.36 -15.05
CA SER A 40 3.84 3.64 -14.35
C SER A 40 4.58 3.45 -13.05
N LEU A 41 4.27 2.35 -12.38
CA LEU A 41 4.81 1.94 -11.11
C LEU A 41 5.67 0.73 -11.39
N ASN A 42 6.95 0.84 -11.08
CA ASN A 42 7.83 -0.32 -11.03
C ASN A 42 7.34 -1.18 -9.88
N THR A 43 6.67 -2.28 -10.22
CA THR A 43 6.03 -3.14 -9.23
C THR A 43 6.40 -4.59 -9.51
N ASP A 44 6.93 -5.23 -8.47
CA ASP A 44 7.12 -6.66 -8.41
C ASP A 44 5.90 -7.33 -7.80
N LEU A 45 5.56 -8.50 -8.31
CA LEU A 45 4.53 -9.37 -7.75
C LEU A 45 5.16 -10.72 -7.47
N SER A 46 5.07 -11.17 -6.23
CA SER A 46 5.45 -12.53 -5.82
C SER A 46 4.23 -13.23 -5.27
N ILE A 47 3.93 -14.43 -5.76
CA ILE A 47 2.81 -15.24 -5.28
C ILE A 47 3.37 -16.55 -4.76
N GLY A 48 3.15 -16.86 -3.49
CA GLY A 48 3.69 -18.04 -2.84
C GLY A 48 2.99 -18.31 -1.51
N THR A 49 3.53 -19.24 -0.74
CA THR A 49 2.96 -19.61 0.56
C THR A 49 3.74 -19.01 1.71
N HIS A 50 3.07 -18.57 2.78
CA HIS A 50 3.69 -18.16 4.04
C HIS A 50 2.83 -18.74 5.17
N GLU A 51 3.47 -19.41 6.13
CA GLU A 51 2.77 -20.10 7.24
C GLU A 51 1.66 -21.07 6.80
N GLY A 52 1.77 -21.63 5.58
CA GLY A 52 0.79 -22.56 5.00
C GLY A 52 -0.36 -21.90 4.24
N GLU A 53 -0.46 -20.58 4.27
CA GLU A 53 -1.48 -19.81 3.56
C GLU A 53 -0.91 -19.20 2.27
N LEU A 54 -1.78 -18.92 1.31
CA LEU A 54 -1.40 -18.37 0.01
C LEU A 54 -1.46 -16.86 0.05
N HIS A 55 -0.34 -16.21 -0.30
CA HIS A 55 -0.24 -14.76 -0.31
C HIS A 55 0.32 -14.22 -1.62
N ALA A 56 0.01 -12.95 -1.88
CA ALA A 56 0.65 -12.13 -2.89
C ALA A 56 1.40 -10.98 -2.21
N LYS A 57 2.71 -10.87 -2.45
CA LYS A 57 3.52 -9.70 -2.10
C LYS A 57 3.61 -8.79 -3.32
N ILE A 58 3.12 -7.56 -3.21
CA ILE A 58 2.95 -6.63 -4.32
C ILE A 58 3.78 -5.36 -4.05
N GLY A 59 5.05 -5.35 -4.48
CA GLY A 59 5.97 -4.22 -4.32
C GLY A 59 5.85 -3.51 -2.96
N GLU A 60 5.70 -2.18 -3.01
CA GLU A 60 5.49 -1.31 -1.84
C GLU A 60 4.06 -1.39 -1.25
N PHE A 61 3.12 -2.07 -1.91
CA PHE A 61 1.75 -2.24 -1.40
C PHE A 61 1.66 -3.31 -0.30
N GLY A 62 2.71 -4.13 -0.15
CA GLY A 62 2.81 -5.12 0.92
C GLY A 62 2.28 -6.50 0.54
N MET A 63 2.03 -7.32 1.56
CA MET A 63 1.57 -8.70 1.42
C MET A 63 0.08 -8.79 1.74
N VAL A 64 -0.65 -9.57 0.93
CA VAL A 64 -2.08 -9.80 1.08
C VAL A 64 -2.42 -11.28 0.91
N ASP A 65 -3.44 -11.73 1.62
CA ASP A 65 -3.97 -13.10 1.49
C ASP A 65 -4.78 -13.19 0.19
N VAL A 66 -4.57 -14.27 -0.56
CA VAL A 66 -5.27 -14.49 -1.81
C VAL A 66 -5.78 -15.92 -1.91
N GLU A 67 -6.95 -16.07 -2.51
CA GLU A 67 -7.52 -17.36 -2.85
C GLU A 67 -7.28 -17.67 -4.33
N LYS A 68 -7.13 -18.95 -4.64
CA LYS A 68 -6.98 -19.40 -6.03
C LYS A 68 -8.34 -19.45 -6.72
N THR A 69 -8.41 -18.87 -7.91
CA THR A 69 -9.58 -18.95 -8.81
C THR A 69 -9.26 -19.80 -10.04
N GLU A 70 -10.25 -19.99 -10.91
CA GLU A 70 -10.06 -20.69 -12.19
C GLU A 70 -8.96 -20.03 -13.05
N ASN A 71 -8.94 -18.70 -13.06
CA ASN A 71 -8.08 -17.92 -13.96
C ASN A 71 -6.91 -17.23 -13.26
N GLY A 72 -6.74 -17.40 -11.94
CA GLY A 72 -5.65 -16.79 -11.20
C GLY A 72 -5.89 -16.73 -9.70
N TYR A 73 -5.91 -15.53 -9.14
CA TYR A 73 -6.02 -15.28 -7.70
C TYR A 73 -6.83 -14.03 -7.39
N GLU A 74 -7.50 -14.00 -6.24
CA GLU A 74 -8.20 -12.81 -5.75
C GLU A 74 -8.16 -12.71 -4.22
N THR A 75 -8.18 -11.48 -3.70
CA THR A 75 -8.47 -11.27 -2.27
C THR A 75 -9.96 -11.53 -2.00
N ALA A 76 -10.33 -11.88 -0.77
CA ALA A 76 -11.72 -12.16 -0.40
C ALA A 76 -12.70 -10.99 -0.70
N ASN A 77 -12.21 -9.75 -0.60
CA ASN A 77 -12.96 -8.53 -0.91
C ASN A 77 -12.86 -8.10 -2.38
N LYS A 78 -12.14 -8.84 -3.22
CA LYS A 78 -11.92 -8.61 -4.66
C LYS A 78 -11.29 -7.27 -5.02
N LEU A 79 -10.70 -6.60 -4.03
CA LEU A 79 -9.93 -5.39 -4.24
C LEU A 79 -8.64 -5.65 -5.01
N ILE A 80 -8.08 -6.86 -4.91
CA ILE A 80 -6.94 -7.28 -5.70
C ILE A 80 -7.34 -8.52 -6.49
N THR A 81 -7.11 -8.47 -7.80
CA THR A 81 -7.28 -9.62 -8.68
C THR A 81 -6.05 -9.79 -9.55
N ILE A 82 -5.58 -11.03 -9.66
CA ILE A 82 -4.41 -11.41 -10.44
C ILE A 82 -4.87 -12.46 -11.43
N GLN A 83 -4.95 -12.11 -12.71
CA GLN A 83 -5.30 -13.05 -13.77
C GLN A 83 -4.03 -13.58 -14.42
N LYS A 84 -3.87 -14.89 -14.48
CA LYS A 84 -2.72 -15.51 -15.17
C LYS A 84 -2.89 -15.36 -16.67
N THR A 85 -1.82 -14.98 -17.35
CA THR A 85 -1.74 -14.94 -18.81
C THR A 85 -0.67 -15.90 -19.30
N LYS A 86 -0.63 -16.17 -20.61
CA LYS A 86 0.36 -17.09 -21.21
C LYS A 86 1.81 -16.73 -20.84
N ASN A 87 2.12 -15.44 -20.73
CA ASN A 87 3.48 -14.92 -20.54
C ASN A 87 3.68 -14.22 -19.18
N GLY A 88 2.67 -14.20 -18.31
CA GLY A 88 2.76 -13.46 -17.06
C GLY A 88 1.43 -13.35 -16.32
N ALA A 89 1.09 -12.15 -15.88
CA ALA A 89 -0.13 -11.88 -15.14
C ALA A 89 -0.66 -10.49 -15.44
N HIS A 90 -1.98 -10.33 -15.37
CA HIS A 90 -2.65 -9.05 -15.33
C HIS A 90 -3.11 -8.80 -13.89
N LEU A 91 -2.60 -7.73 -13.28
CA LEU A 91 -2.86 -7.35 -11.90
C LEU A 91 -3.77 -6.12 -11.88
N LYS A 92 -4.92 -6.25 -11.23
CA LYS A 92 -5.80 -5.14 -10.88
C LYS A 92 -5.79 -4.94 -9.38
N VAL A 93 -5.51 -3.72 -8.95
CA VAL A 93 -5.39 -3.32 -7.55
C VAL A 93 -6.34 -2.15 -7.29
N ALA A 94 -7.14 -2.28 -6.23
CA ALA A 94 -7.97 -1.24 -5.66
C ALA A 94 -7.67 -1.18 -4.16
N ILE A 95 -6.70 -0.38 -3.72
CA ILE A 95 -6.25 -0.35 -2.32
C ILE A 95 -6.59 0.96 -1.65
N LEU A 96 -6.80 0.89 -0.34
CA LEU A 96 -6.95 2.08 0.47
C LEU A 96 -5.63 2.83 0.56
N LEU A 97 -5.72 4.14 0.36
CA LEU A 97 -4.63 5.08 0.53
C LEU A 97 -4.95 6.07 1.65
N PHE A 98 -3.89 6.64 2.20
CA PHE A 98 -3.97 7.83 3.05
C PHE A 98 -3.23 8.98 2.39
N ASP A 99 -3.94 10.10 2.25
CA ASP A 99 -3.35 11.35 1.79
C ASP A 99 -2.54 12.01 2.92
N ARG A 100 -1.25 12.24 2.70
CA ARG A 100 -0.34 12.84 3.69
C ARG A 100 -0.07 14.32 3.45
N SER A 101 -0.52 14.92 2.34
CA SER A 101 -0.22 16.33 2.03
C SER A 101 -0.61 17.27 3.19
N ASP A 102 -1.63 16.87 3.94
CA ASP A 102 -2.20 17.65 5.03
C ASP A 102 -1.35 17.61 6.31
N TYR A 103 -0.66 16.49 6.58
CA TYR A 103 0.21 16.33 7.74
C TYR A 103 1.56 17.02 7.56
N ASN A 104 2.03 17.18 6.32
CA ASN A 104 3.33 17.76 6.02
C ASN A 104 3.25 18.97 5.06
N SER A 105 2.31 19.86 5.36
CA SER A 105 2.04 21.06 4.55
C SER A 105 3.21 22.06 4.41
N SER A 106 4.29 21.90 5.17
CA SER A 106 5.53 22.67 4.96
C SER A 106 6.41 22.12 3.84
N LYS A 107 6.23 20.84 3.47
CA LYS A 107 6.93 20.19 2.34
C LYS A 107 6.11 20.13 1.06
N PHE A 108 4.79 20.28 1.14
CA PHE A 108 3.85 20.11 0.03
C PHE A 108 2.86 21.29 0.00
N GLU A 109 2.55 21.83 -1.18
CA GLU A 109 1.61 22.95 -1.30
C GLU A 109 0.21 22.55 -0.81
N LYS A 110 -0.36 23.39 0.06
CA LYS A 110 -1.54 23.06 0.88
C LYS A 110 -2.87 23.41 0.19
N GLU A 111 -3.85 22.52 0.25
CA GLU A 111 -5.27 22.87 0.46
C GLU A 111 -6.08 21.67 1.04
N MET A 112 -6.94 21.96 2.02
CA MET A 112 -7.68 21.04 2.93
C MET A 112 -6.83 20.32 4.01
N ASN A 113 -7.45 19.83 5.11
CA ASN A 113 -6.74 19.32 6.31
C ASN A 113 -7.36 18.01 6.84
N PHE A 114 -6.64 16.87 6.86
CA PHE A 114 -7.07 15.55 7.38
C PHE A 114 -5.83 14.62 7.77
N HIS A 115 -5.88 13.76 8.84
CA HIS A 115 -4.79 12.98 9.54
C HIS A 115 -4.94 11.43 9.92
N SER A 116 -4.03 10.48 9.71
CA SER A 116 -4.33 9.04 9.38
C SER A 116 -5.19 8.13 10.29
N TYR A 117 -6.01 7.24 9.69
CA TYR A 117 -6.58 6.05 10.36
C TYR A 117 -5.56 4.89 10.36
N ASN A 118 -5.01 4.57 11.52
CA ASN A 118 -4.02 3.49 11.66
C ASN A 118 -4.73 2.16 11.95
N GLY A 119 -5.26 1.53 10.89
CA GLY A 119 -6.17 0.38 10.97
C GLY A 119 -5.56 -1.00 10.78
N GLY A 120 -4.24 -1.14 10.64
CA GLY A 120 -3.58 -2.44 10.45
C GLY A 120 -3.78 -3.11 9.08
N PHE A 121 -4.36 -2.40 8.10
CA PHE A 121 -4.40 -2.84 6.71
C PHE A 121 -3.15 -2.37 5.95
N PRO A 122 -2.66 -3.13 4.95
CA PRO A 122 -1.68 -2.63 4.01
C PRO A 122 -2.23 -1.35 3.40
N HIS A 123 -1.62 -0.23 3.72
CA HIS A 123 -1.99 1.07 3.23
C HIS A 123 -0.75 1.74 2.66
N PHE A 124 -0.96 2.43 1.56
CA PHE A 124 0.08 3.21 0.93
C PHE A 124 -0.25 4.70 1.04
N HIS A 125 0.79 5.52 0.99
CA HIS A 125 0.64 6.95 1.14
C HIS A 125 0.64 7.64 -0.21
N VAL A 126 -0.09 8.75 -0.28
CA VAL A 126 -0.08 9.63 -1.44
C VAL A 126 0.15 11.06 -1.00
N ASP A 127 0.92 11.81 -1.79
CA ASP A 127 1.13 13.23 -1.57
C ASP A 127 0.65 14.01 -2.81
N PHE A 128 -0.41 14.79 -2.68
CA PHE A 128 -0.74 15.82 -3.68
C PHE A 128 0.18 17.02 -3.50
N LEU A 129 0.74 17.51 -4.61
CA LEU A 129 1.87 18.45 -4.59
C LEU A 129 1.47 19.89 -4.91
N ASN A 130 0.23 20.14 -5.31
CA ASN A 130 -0.30 21.45 -5.66
C ASN A 130 -1.80 21.57 -5.36
N LYS A 131 -2.26 22.82 -5.26
CA LYS A 131 -3.64 23.17 -4.89
C LYS A 131 -4.69 22.70 -5.89
N GLU A 132 -4.31 22.62 -7.16
CA GLU A 132 -5.19 22.17 -8.23
C GLU A 132 -5.31 20.64 -8.27
N TYR A 133 -4.58 19.92 -7.42
CA TYR A 133 -4.50 18.45 -7.39
C TYR A 133 -4.18 17.85 -8.77
N THR A 134 -3.34 18.52 -9.55
CA THR A 134 -2.91 18.05 -10.87
C THR A 134 -1.58 17.32 -10.81
N LYS A 135 -0.92 17.30 -9.65
CA LYS A 135 0.37 16.63 -9.46
C LYS A 135 0.38 15.80 -8.18
N VAL A 136 0.82 14.55 -8.28
CA VAL A 136 0.83 13.58 -7.19
C VAL A 136 2.16 12.83 -7.07
N ARG A 137 2.55 12.45 -5.86
CA ARG A 137 3.68 11.57 -5.56
C ARG A 137 3.18 10.31 -4.86
N LEU A 138 3.59 9.16 -5.37
CA LEU A 138 3.26 7.86 -4.79
C LEU A 138 4.48 7.31 -4.04
N GLN A 139 5.64 7.17 -4.67
CA GLN A 139 6.84 6.62 -4.03
C GLN A 139 7.80 7.73 -3.58
N GLU A 140 7.69 8.18 -2.32
CA GLU A 140 8.51 9.25 -1.77
C GLU A 140 10.01 8.99 -1.91
N LYS A 141 10.45 7.76 -1.61
CA LYS A 141 11.86 7.35 -1.69
C LYS A 141 12.41 7.40 -3.11
N GLU A 142 11.57 7.15 -4.11
CA GLU A 142 11.96 7.18 -5.53
C GLU A 142 11.71 8.55 -6.19
N GLY A 143 11.05 9.47 -5.48
CA GLY A 143 10.69 10.78 -6.01
C GLY A 143 9.76 10.74 -7.22
N LEU A 144 9.04 9.63 -7.44
CA LEU A 144 8.18 9.48 -8.61
C LEU A 144 6.95 10.36 -8.49
N THR A 145 6.88 11.36 -9.37
CA THR A 145 5.76 12.29 -9.48
C THR A 145 5.02 12.09 -10.80
N PHE A 146 3.71 12.27 -10.74
CA PHE A 146 2.78 12.03 -11.82
C PHE A 146 1.87 13.24 -11.98
N ASN A 147 1.55 13.57 -13.22
CA ASN A 147 0.58 14.61 -13.53
C ASN A 147 -0.77 13.96 -13.85
N GLY A 148 -1.84 14.72 -13.64
CA GLY A 148 -3.19 14.25 -13.87
C GLY A 148 -4.21 15.37 -13.80
N LYS A 149 -5.48 14.97 -13.85
CA LYS A 149 -6.62 15.86 -13.75
C LYS A 149 -7.50 15.42 -12.58
N MET A 150 -7.93 16.39 -11.79
CA MET A 150 -8.95 16.20 -10.77
C MET A 150 -10.34 16.52 -11.34
N THR A 151 -11.31 15.65 -11.06
CA THR A 151 -12.73 15.87 -11.34
C THR A 151 -13.55 15.60 -10.10
N ILE A 152 -14.75 16.17 -9.99
CA ILE A 152 -15.66 15.92 -8.88
C ILE A 152 -16.84 15.12 -9.42
N ASN A 153 -17.12 13.98 -8.81
CA ASN A 153 -18.33 13.22 -9.10
C ASN A 153 -19.53 14.01 -8.57
N GLU A 154 -20.49 14.34 -9.44
CA GLU A 154 -21.62 15.20 -9.05
C GLU A 154 -22.58 14.53 -8.06
N GLU A 155 -22.70 13.21 -8.10
CA GLU A 155 -23.61 12.42 -7.26
C GLU A 155 -22.99 12.14 -5.89
N THR A 156 -21.79 11.55 -5.86
CA THR A 156 -21.13 11.16 -4.62
C THR A 156 -20.34 12.28 -3.98
N LYS A 157 -20.05 13.35 -4.72
CA LYS A 157 -19.11 14.44 -4.35
C LYS A 157 -17.65 13.97 -4.19
N ASP A 158 -17.34 12.73 -4.55
CA ASP A 158 -15.97 12.22 -4.49
C ASP A 158 -15.09 12.97 -5.48
N ARG A 159 -13.82 13.15 -5.11
CA ARG A 159 -12.82 13.73 -6.01
C ARG A 159 -12.05 12.61 -6.68
N VAL A 160 -11.97 12.65 -8.00
CA VAL A 160 -11.36 11.62 -8.83
C VAL A 160 -10.18 12.22 -9.56
N PHE A 161 -8.97 11.86 -9.12
CA PHE A 161 -7.74 12.13 -9.83
C PHE A 161 -7.50 11.04 -10.86
N THR A 162 -7.29 11.42 -12.12
CA THR A 162 -6.89 10.50 -13.19
C THR A 162 -5.53 10.94 -13.73
N GLU A 163 -4.57 10.04 -13.70
CA GLU A 163 -3.23 10.27 -14.24
C GLU A 163 -3.29 10.46 -15.77
N GLU A 164 -2.48 11.38 -16.32
CA GLU A 164 -2.55 11.82 -17.73
C GLU A 164 -2.45 10.69 -18.76
N LYS A 165 -1.68 9.64 -18.48
CA LYS A 165 -1.49 8.47 -19.35
C LYS A 165 -2.46 7.32 -19.04
N GLY A 166 -3.48 7.55 -18.20
CA GLY A 166 -4.49 6.54 -17.85
C GLY A 166 -3.95 5.40 -16.98
N ARG A 167 -2.85 5.65 -16.30
CA ARG A 167 -2.04 4.65 -15.58
C ARG A 167 -2.64 4.19 -14.26
N PHE A 168 -3.30 5.11 -13.58
CA PHE A 168 -4.00 4.87 -12.33
C PHE A 168 -4.99 6.00 -12.09
N THR A 169 -5.91 5.72 -11.17
CA THR A 169 -6.91 6.67 -10.66
C THR A 169 -6.84 6.68 -9.14
N ILE A 170 -7.03 7.84 -8.53
CA ILE A 170 -7.20 7.98 -7.08
C ILE A 170 -8.56 8.59 -6.81
N ILE A 171 -9.38 7.91 -6.02
CA ILE A 171 -10.67 8.40 -5.56
C ILE A 171 -10.52 8.87 -4.12
N LEU A 172 -10.71 10.17 -3.89
CA LEU A 172 -10.75 10.75 -2.56
C LEU A 172 -12.23 10.79 -2.11
N PHE A 173 -12.59 9.93 -1.16
CA PHE A 173 -13.98 9.81 -0.71
C PHE A 173 -14.49 11.09 -0.03
N SER A 174 -15.69 11.53 -0.36
CA SER A 174 -16.32 12.78 0.11
C SER A 174 -16.93 12.69 1.51
N LYS A 175 -17.37 11.49 1.92
CA LYS A 175 -18.10 11.25 3.17
C LYS A 175 -17.32 11.70 4.43
N TYR A 176 -16.01 11.88 4.30
CA TYR A 176 -15.11 12.31 5.37
C TYR A 176 -14.73 13.81 5.28
N ASP A 177 -15.19 14.56 4.26
CA ASP A 177 -14.84 15.97 4.02
C ASP A 177 -15.75 16.98 4.75
N ASP A 178 -17.01 16.63 5.06
CA ASP A 178 -18.07 17.65 5.32
C ASP A 178 -18.43 17.88 6.80
N THR A 179 -17.85 17.14 7.76
CA THR A 179 -18.11 17.40 9.19
C THR A 179 -16.94 18.14 9.85
N LYS A 180 -17.09 19.46 10.01
CA LYS A 180 -16.14 20.38 10.68
C LYS A 180 -15.78 20.05 12.15
N LYS A 181 -16.25 18.93 12.70
CA LYS A 181 -16.03 18.49 14.10
C LYS A 181 -15.23 17.20 14.19
N MET A 182 -14.24 17.01 13.33
CA MET A 182 -13.32 15.89 13.46
C MET A 182 -12.13 16.34 14.30
N GLU A 183 -11.87 15.61 15.39
CA GLU A 183 -10.73 15.80 16.29
C GLU A 183 -9.41 15.67 15.51
N LYS A 184 -8.31 16.21 16.06
CA LYS A 184 -7.03 16.55 15.40
C LYS A 184 -6.27 15.40 14.68
N ASN A 185 -6.85 14.22 14.47
CA ASN A 185 -6.15 13.00 14.04
C ASN A 185 -6.95 12.10 13.03
N LEU A 186 -7.73 12.61 12.05
CA LEU A 186 -8.43 11.76 11.01
C LEU A 186 -8.15 12.09 9.50
N THR A 187 -7.54 11.17 8.69
CA THR A 187 -7.02 11.35 7.30
C THR A 187 -8.07 10.89 6.37
N ARG A 188 -8.15 11.60 5.26
CA ARG A 188 -8.96 11.21 4.15
C ARG A 188 -8.51 9.86 3.60
N THR A 189 -9.35 8.86 3.84
CA THR A 189 -9.26 7.61 3.12
C THR A 189 -9.50 7.87 1.64
N ALA A 190 -8.59 7.36 0.83
CA ALA A 190 -8.70 7.36 -0.60
C ALA A 190 -8.63 5.92 -1.12
N MET A 191 -8.95 5.73 -2.39
CA MET A 191 -8.78 4.46 -3.09
C MET A 191 -7.84 4.69 -4.26
N PHE A 192 -6.72 3.97 -4.30
CA PHE A 192 -5.88 3.84 -5.48
C PHE A 192 -6.42 2.73 -6.34
N ILE A 193 -6.57 2.98 -7.63
CA ILE A 193 -6.98 1.99 -8.62
C ILE A 193 -5.96 1.96 -9.74
N SER A 194 -5.38 0.79 -10.00
CA SER A 194 -4.46 0.60 -11.12
C SER A 194 -4.58 -0.81 -11.69
N GLU A 195 -4.32 -0.92 -12.98
CA GLU A 195 -4.26 -2.17 -13.72
C GLU A 195 -2.91 -2.23 -14.43
N MET A 196 -2.26 -3.40 -14.38
CA MET A 196 -0.91 -3.56 -14.92
C MET A 196 -0.68 -4.95 -15.47
N ASP A 197 0.00 -5.01 -16.62
CA ASP A 197 0.53 -6.25 -17.17
C ASP A 197 1.94 -6.50 -16.63
N LEU A 198 2.15 -7.71 -16.13
CA LEU A 198 3.36 -8.20 -15.52
C LEU A 198 3.91 -9.37 -16.34
N THR A 199 5.23 -9.45 -16.53
CA THR A 199 5.91 -10.60 -17.14
C THR A 199 6.49 -11.47 -16.06
N LYS A 200 6.38 -12.79 -16.24
CA LYS A 200 6.98 -13.75 -15.32
C LYS A 200 8.50 -13.64 -15.36
N LEU A 201 9.12 -13.51 -14.20
CA LEU A 201 10.57 -13.57 -14.07
C LEU A 201 11.02 -15.04 -14.17
N ALA A 202 12.11 -15.30 -14.89
CA ALA A 202 12.74 -16.61 -14.86
C ALA A 202 13.28 -16.86 -13.47
N ASN A 203 12.87 -17.95 -12.81
CA ASN A 203 13.46 -18.36 -11.55
C ASN A 203 14.91 -18.77 -11.82
N HIS A 204 15.85 -17.84 -11.69
CA HIS A 204 17.24 -18.21 -11.49
C HIS A 204 17.32 -18.84 -10.10
N HIS A 205 17.33 -20.17 -10.07
CA HIS A 205 17.75 -20.91 -8.88
C HIS A 205 19.18 -20.44 -8.52
N HIS A 206 19.30 -19.51 -7.59
CA HIS A 206 20.54 -19.32 -6.86
C HIS A 206 20.73 -20.58 -6.01
N LYS A 207 21.48 -21.53 -6.58
CA LYS A 207 22.20 -22.53 -5.79
C LYS A 207 23.24 -21.76 -4.97
N HIS A 208 23.03 -21.70 -3.66
CA HIS A 208 24.12 -21.53 -2.70
C HIS A 208 24.30 -22.86 -1.98
#